data_AF-A0A7G9S0R8-F1
#
_entry.id   AF-A0A7G9S0R8-F1
#
_cell.length_a   1.000
_cell.length_b   1.000
_cell.length_c   1.000
_cell.angle_alpha   90.00
_cell.angle_beta   90.00
_cell.angle_gamma   90.00
#
_symmetry.space_group_name_H-M   'P 1'
#
loop_
_entity.id
_entity.type
_entity.pdbx_description
1 polymer ?
#
loop_
_entity_poly.entity_id
_entity_poly.type
_entity_poly.pdbx_seq_one_letter_code
_entity_poly.pdbx_strand_id
1 'polypeptide(L)'
;MIYFYIISHVLGDFYLQSQELSDYKAVSRAGVRIHNIQYALAFMMVMILRIVILRNLSAILPDFILTLIFVSIHATIDIIKFRVTKTAYYKNIPYSKLDYKLKRDRFVESTRFDFFRKIAMNDIPSNDSKDKSSSSGRKPLAPITIFGIDQFCHLFSIVAISLLARNIYGYSFNPELSGYDFQVLLRMTLAILLVGKPANVLIVMLTERFDPKTTKIDEGLAGAGARMGTLERLLSLLFLSQNLVSGIAVVFTLKGIARYKKISEDAKFAEYFVIGTFTSLLIVFIVYLFIL
;
A
#
# COMPACT_ATOMS: atom_id res chain seq x y z
N MET A 1 5.15 20.12 -0.02
CA MET A 1 6.03 18.97 0.26
C MET A 1 5.26 17.73 0.62
N ILE A 2 4.36 17.83 1.60
CA ILE A 2 3.61 16.70 2.12
C ILE A 2 2.94 15.83 1.04
N TYR A 3 2.24 16.43 0.06
CA TYR A 3 1.61 15.65 -1.02
C TYR A 3 2.60 14.82 -1.85
N PHE A 4 3.77 15.37 -2.18
CA PHE A 4 4.80 14.61 -2.89
C PHE A 4 5.27 13.40 -2.09
N TYR A 5 5.51 13.57 -0.79
CA TYR A 5 5.95 12.48 0.08
C TYR A 5 4.88 11.41 0.26
N ILE A 6 3.61 11.80 0.44
CA ILE A 6 2.51 10.84 0.53
C ILE A 6 2.33 10.11 -0.81
N ILE A 7 2.35 10.82 -1.93
CA ILE A 7 2.25 10.20 -3.27
C ILE A 7 3.42 9.22 -3.49
N SER A 8 4.65 9.63 -3.18
CA SER A 8 5.83 8.76 -3.28
C SER A 8 5.71 7.52 -2.40
N HIS A 9 5.19 7.67 -1.17
CA HIS A 9 4.95 6.55 -0.26
C HIS A 9 3.91 5.58 -0.82
N VAL A 10 2.76 6.08 -1.25
CA VAL A 10 1.69 5.26 -1.84
C VAL A 10 2.19 4.55 -3.11
N LEU A 11 2.93 5.26 -3.96
CA LEU A 11 3.51 4.68 -5.16
C LEU A 11 4.52 3.57 -4.83
N GLY A 12 5.43 3.83 -3.88
CA GLY A 12 6.47 2.89 -3.46
C GLY A 12 5.90 1.60 -2.88
N ASP A 13 5.01 1.71 -1.89
CA ASP A 13 4.53 0.55 -1.11
C ASP A 13 3.43 -0.24 -1.80
N PHE A 14 2.59 0.39 -2.62
CA PHE A 14 1.41 -0.28 -3.20
C PHE A 14 1.51 -0.47 -4.72
N TYR A 15 1.99 0.54 -5.45
CA TYR A 15 1.93 0.52 -6.91
C TYR A 15 3.15 -0.13 -7.54
N LEU A 16 4.34 0.26 -7.08
CA LEU A 16 5.61 -0.23 -7.59
C LEU A 16 5.98 -1.57 -6.97
N GLN A 17 5.68 -1.80 -5.68
CA GLN A 17 5.89 -3.10 -5.05
C GLN A 17 5.02 -4.18 -5.71
N SER A 18 5.65 -5.27 -6.18
CA SER A 18 4.94 -6.43 -6.70
C SER A 18 4.44 -7.34 -5.58
N GLN A 19 3.43 -8.17 -5.86
CA GLN A 19 2.91 -9.12 -4.88
C GLN A 19 3.96 -10.16 -4.50
N GLU A 20 4.75 -10.62 -5.47
CA GLU A 20 5.82 -11.61 -5.25
C GLU A 20 6.93 -11.03 -4.36
N LEU A 21 7.27 -9.73 -4.53
CA LEU A 21 8.21 -9.06 -3.64
C LEU A 21 7.64 -8.90 -2.23
N SER A 22 6.35 -8.57 -2.09
CA SER A 22 5.67 -8.51 -0.80
C SER A 22 5.73 -9.85 -0.06
N ASP A 23 5.43 -10.94 -0.77
CA ASP A 23 5.47 -12.30 -0.23
C ASP A 23 6.91 -12.68 0.19
N TYR A 24 7.90 -12.36 -0.63
CA TYR A 24 9.31 -12.64 -0.34
C TYR A 24 9.86 -11.78 0.82
N LYS A 25 9.46 -10.50 0.90
CA LYS A 25 9.76 -9.58 2.02
C LYS A 25 9.27 -10.14 3.36
N ALA A 26 8.15 -10.87 3.37
CA ALA A 26 7.62 -11.47 4.60
C ALA A 26 8.50 -12.59 5.17
N VAL A 27 9.32 -13.25 4.34
CA VAL A 27 10.12 -14.43 4.72
C VAL A 27 11.63 -14.21 4.67
N SER A 28 12.10 -13.09 4.10
CA SER A 28 13.53 -12.82 3.93
C SER A 28 13.94 -11.37 4.18
N ARG A 29 15.10 -11.21 4.85
CA ARG A 29 15.81 -9.92 4.94
C ARG A 29 16.29 -9.41 3.59
N ALA A 30 16.64 -10.29 2.64
CA ALA A 30 16.98 -9.86 1.28
C ALA A 30 15.77 -9.30 0.55
N GLY A 31 14.58 -9.88 0.75
CA GLY A 31 13.32 -9.31 0.25
C GLY A 31 13.06 -7.90 0.80
N VAL A 32 13.25 -7.69 2.11
CA VAL A 32 13.18 -6.35 2.72
C VAL A 32 14.19 -5.38 2.10
N ARG A 33 15.45 -5.81 1.90
CA ARG A 33 16.48 -4.97 1.27
C ARG A 33 16.11 -4.57 -0.17
N ILE A 34 15.62 -5.50 -0.97
CA ILE A 34 15.20 -5.24 -2.36
C ILE A 34 14.07 -4.20 -2.37
N HIS A 35 13.07 -4.37 -1.51
CA HIS A 35 11.99 -3.39 -1.37
C HIS A 35 12.52 -2.01 -0.97
N ASN A 36 13.40 -1.90 0.03
CA ASN A 36 13.95 -0.60 0.45
C ASN A 36 14.73 0.08 -0.67
N ILE A 37 15.48 -0.68 -1.48
CA ILE A 37 16.18 -0.13 -2.66
C ILE A 37 15.16 0.38 -3.69
N GLN A 38 14.13 -0.41 -3.99
CA GLN A 38 13.08 -0.03 -4.91
C GLN A 38 12.31 1.22 -4.43
N TYR A 39 12.03 1.29 -3.13
CA TYR A 39 11.36 2.43 -2.51
C TYR A 39 12.21 3.69 -2.57
N ALA A 40 13.52 3.58 -2.30
CA ALA A 40 14.47 4.68 -2.45
C ALA A 40 14.51 5.24 -3.88
N LEU A 41 14.53 4.35 -4.88
CA LEU A 41 14.49 4.74 -6.29
C LEU A 41 13.19 5.47 -6.65
N ALA A 42 12.04 5.00 -6.13
CA ALA A 42 10.76 5.66 -6.34
C ALA A 42 10.73 7.09 -5.76
N PHE A 43 11.25 7.26 -4.54
CA PHE A 43 11.37 8.58 -3.91
C PHE A 43 12.30 9.50 -4.69
N MET A 44 13.45 8.99 -5.14
CA MET A 44 14.40 9.77 -5.93
C MET A 44 13.79 10.21 -7.27
N MET A 45 13.02 9.34 -7.94
CA MET A 45 12.33 9.68 -9.19
C MET A 45 11.31 10.82 -9.00
N VAL A 46 10.46 10.73 -7.96
CA VAL A 46 9.47 11.79 -7.68
C VAL A 46 10.13 13.09 -7.22
N MET A 47 11.25 13.00 -6.49
CA MET A 47 12.03 14.17 -6.11
C MET A 47 12.62 14.88 -7.35
N ILE A 48 13.19 14.13 -8.30
CA ILE A 48 13.69 14.69 -9.57
C ILE A 48 12.55 15.35 -10.34
N LEU A 49 11.40 14.67 -10.46
CA LEU A 49 10.21 15.24 -11.12
C LEU A 49 9.78 16.56 -10.46
N ARG A 50 9.76 16.60 -9.13
CA ARG A 50 9.45 17.80 -8.36
C ARG A 50 10.45 18.93 -8.64
N ILE A 51 11.76 18.64 -8.68
CA ILE A 51 12.79 19.65 -8.99
C ILE A 51 12.59 20.22 -10.41
N VAL A 52 12.30 19.35 -11.39
CA VAL A 52 12.05 19.74 -12.79
C VAL A 52 10.81 20.65 -12.89
N ILE A 53 9.74 20.30 -12.18
CA ILE A 53 8.48 21.08 -12.19
C ILE A 53 8.68 22.44 -11.50
N LEU A 54 9.31 22.47 -10.33
CA LEU A 54 9.42 23.69 -9.51
C LEU A 54 10.55 24.62 -9.92
N ARG A 55 11.48 24.16 -10.78
CA ARG A 55 12.62 24.93 -11.30
C ARG A 55 13.43 25.69 -10.23
N ASN A 56 13.40 25.22 -8.98
CA ASN A 56 14.03 25.87 -7.85
C ASN A 56 15.32 25.13 -7.47
N LEU A 57 16.45 25.68 -7.92
CA LEU A 57 17.78 25.11 -7.66
C LEU A 57 18.20 25.22 -6.18
N SER A 58 17.76 26.25 -5.46
CA SER A 58 18.15 26.48 -4.06
C SER A 58 17.61 25.41 -3.10
N ALA A 59 16.50 24.76 -3.46
CA ALA A 59 15.87 23.74 -2.63
C ALA A 59 16.45 22.33 -2.82
N ILE A 60 17.25 22.10 -3.88
CA ILE A 60 17.69 20.76 -4.31
C ILE A 60 18.45 20.02 -3.20
N LEU A 61 19.51 20.62 -2.66
CA LEU A 61 20.38 19.96 -1.68
C LEU A 61 19.61 19.59 -0.39
N PRO A 62 18.89 20.53 0.26
CA PRO A 62 18.10 20.16 1.44
C PRO A 62 16.93 19.21 1.11
N ASP A 63 16.31 19.25 -0.07
CA ASP A 63 15.26 18.28 -0.45
C ASP A 63 15.84 16.87 -0.59
N PHE A 64 17.04 16.77 -1.16
CA PHE A 64 17.78 15.52 -1.27
C PHE A 64 18.15 14.95 0.10
N ILE A 65 18.65 15.79 1.01
CA ILE A 65 18.99 15.39 2.38
C ILE A 65 17.74 14.91 3.13
N LEU A 66 16.62 15.66 3.07
CA LEU A 66 15.37 15.26 3.71
C LEU A 66 14.81 13.95 3.13
N THR A 67 14.93 13.76 1.82
CA THR A 67 14.52 12.52 1.15
C THR A 67 15.38 11.34 1.62
N LEU A 68 16.70 11.52 1.75
CA LEU A 68 17.61 10.49 2.27
C LEU A 68 17.28 10.11 3.72
N ILE A 69 17.00 11.11 4.56
CA ILE A 69 16.55 10.91 5.94
C ILE A 69 15.24 10.10 5.94
N PHE A 70 14.27 10.48 5.12
CA PHE A 70 12.98 9.79 5.05
C PHE A 70 13.12 8.33 4.62
N VAL A 71 13.86 8.06 3.54
CA VAL A 71 14.11 6.70 3.04
C VAL A 71 14.82 5.86 4.11
N SER A 72 15.71 6.46 4.89
CA SER A 72 16.37 5.78 6.02
C SER A 72 15.40 5.45 7.16
N ILE A 73 14.46 6.34 7.46
CA ILE A 73 13.39 6.11 8.45
C ILE A 73 12.45 4.99 7.98
N HIS A 74 11.98 5.04 6.72
CA HIS A 74 11.17 3.97 6.11
C HIS A 74 11.88 2.61 6.21
N ALA A 75 13.14 2.54 5.77
CA ALA A 75 13.92 1.31 5.85
C ALA A 75 14.04 0.78 7.29
N THR A 76 14.15 1.69 8.27
CA THR A 76 14.19 1.34 9.69
C THR A 76 12.86 0.77 10.18
N ILE A 77 11.74 1.40 9.83
CA ILE A 77 10.38 0.93 10.15
C ILE A 77 10.18 -0.48 9.58
N ASP A 78 10.55 -0.70 8.32
CA ASP A 78 10.41 -1.99 7.65
C ASP A 78 11.27 -3.10 8.26
N ILE A 79 12.51 -2.78 8.65
CA ILE A 79 13.39 -3.74 9.34
C ILE A 79 12.80 -4.11 10.70
N ILE A 80 12.27 -3.15 11.45
CA ILE A 80 11.62 -3.38 12.74
C ILE A 80 10.36 -4.24 12.54
N LYS A 81 9.50 -3.89 11.58
CA LYS A 81 8.29 -4.66 11.23
C LYS A 81 8.64 -6.09 10.86
N PHE A 82 9.67 -6.31 10.03
CA PHE A 82 10.13 -7.64 9.68
C PHE A 82 10.55 -8.42 10.91
N ARG A 83 11.34 -7.83 11.83
CA ARG A 83 11.76 -8.50 13.07
C ARG A 83 10.59 -8.88 13.96
N VAL A 84 9.66 -7.95 14.20
CA VAL A 84 8.47 -8.18 15.05
C VAL A 84 7.56 -9.25 14.44
N THR A 85 7.34 -9.17 13.13
CA THR A 85 6.45 -10.10 12.41
C THR A 85 7.11 -11.47 12.27
N LYS A 86 8.43 -11.55 12.08
CA LYS A 86 9.18 -12.82 12.09
C LYS A 86 8.94 -13.57 13.40
N THR A 87 9.05 -12.90 14.55
CA THR A 87 8.79 -13.52 15.86
C THR A 87 7.34 -14.02 16.03
N ALA A 88 6.37 -13.39 15.35
CA ALA A 88 4.95 -13.75 15.40
C ALA A 88 4.52 -14.81 14.36
N TYR A 89 5.07 -14.75 13.15
CA TYR A 89 4.77 -15.61 12.00
C TYR A 89 5.24 -17.06 12.21
N TYR A 90 6.37 -17.24 12.90
CA TYR A 90 6.93 -18.56 13.22
C TYR A 90 6.15 -19.33 14.28
N LYS A 91 5.11 -18.73 14.88
CA LYS A 91 4.33 -19.37 15.95
C LYS A 91 3.21 -20.27 15.43
N ASN A 92 2.75 -20.09 14.18
CA ASN A 92 1.49 -20.67 13.67
C ASN A 92 1.54 -21.33 12.27
N ILE A 93 2.67 -21.30 11.56
CA ILE A 93 2.80 -21.93 10.23
C ILE A 93 4.02 -22.84 10.26
N PRO A 94 3.94 -24.12 9.86
CA PRO A 94 5.12 -24.98 9.78
C PRO A 94 6.11 -24.33 8.81
N TYR A 95 7.18 -23.80 9.38
CA TYR A 95 8.27 -23.14 8.67
C TYR A 95 9.00 -24.19 7.84
N SER A 96 8.47 -24.50 6.67
CA SER A 96 9.17 -25.35 5.72
C SER A 96 10.15 -24.47 4.96
N LYS A 97 11.39 -24.96 4.79
CA LYS A 97 12.32 -24.43 3.77
C LYS A 97 11.64 -24.32 2.39
N LEU A 98 10.55 -25.07 2.17
CA LEU A 98 9.70 -25.03 0.99
C LEU A 98 8.93 -23.70 0.83
N ASP A 99 8.29 -23.12 1.86
CA ASP A 99 7.58 -21.83 1.73
C ASP A 99 8.53 -20.68 1.38
N TYR A 100 9.70 -20.64 2.03
CA TYR A 100 10.76 -19.70 1.68
C TYR A 100 11.20 -19.85 0.22
N LYS A 101 11.51 -21.08 -0.20
CA LYS A 101 12.00 -21.36 -1.55
C LYS A 101 10.94 -20.98 -2.59
N LEU A 102 9.68 -21.34 -2.36
CA LEU A 102 8.56 -20.99 -3.25
C LEU A 102 8.39 -19.47 -3.41
N LYS A 103 8.40 -18.70 -2.31
CA LYS A 103 8.25 -17.24 -2.38
C LYS A 103 9.43 -16.56 -3.06
N ARG A 104 10.65 -17.01 -2.76
CA ARG A 104 11.87 -16.52 -3.42
C ARG A 104 11.84 -16.85 -4.92
N ASP A 105 11.55 -18.09 -5.29
CA ASP A 105 11.61 -18.54 -6.68
C ASP A 105 10.52 -17.83 -7.53
N ARG A 106 9.30 -17.65 -6.98
CA ARG A 106 8.26 -16.83 -7.63
C ARG A 106 8.72 -15.39 -7.88
N PHE A 107 9.41 -14.77 -6.93
CA PHE A 107 9.97 -13.43 -7.11
C PHE A 107 11.09 -13.40 -8.16
N VAL A 108 11.97 -14.40 -8.16
CA VAL A 108 13.07 -14.54 -9.15
C VAL A 108 12.52 -14.70 -10.57
N GLU A 109 11.42 -15.42 -10.73
CA GLU A 109 10.72 -15.59 -12.01
C GLU A 109 9.96 -14.32 -12.43
N SER A 110 9.39 -13.57 -11.50
CA SER A 110 8.59 -12.38 -11.82
C SER A 110 9.45 -11.13 -12.10
N THR A 111 10.62 -11.01 -11.46
CA THR A 111 11.46 -9.81 -11.58
C THR A 111 12.16 -9.72 -12.94
N ARG A 112 12.06 -8.55 -13.57
CA ARG A 112 12.78 -8.22 -14.82
C ARG A 112 14.16 -7.62 -14.57
N PHE A 113 14.53 -7.39 -13.31
CA PHE A 113 15.78 -6.73 -12.93
C PHE A 113 16.82 -7.75 -12.49
N ASP A 114 17.85 -7.97 -13.32
CA ASP A 114 18.93 -8.93 -13.05
C ASP A 114 19.67 -8.65 -11.72
N PHE A 115 19.79 -7.38 -11.35
CA PHE A 115 20.37 -6.98 -10.07
C PHE A 115 19.58 -7.56 -8.87
N PHE A 116 18.25 -7.43 -8.87
CA PHE A 116 17.40 -7.99 -7.83
C PHE A 116 17.36 -9.52 -7.88
N ARG A 117 17.39 -10.09 -9.10
CA ARG A 117 17.50 -11.54 -9.31
C ARG A 117 18.74 -12.10 -8.62
N LYS A 118 19.90 -11.47 -8.82
CA LYS A 118 21.17 -11.87 -8.18
C LYS A 118 21.11 -11.77 -6.65
N ILE A 119 20.54 -10.71 -6.10
CA ILE A 119 20.38 -10.57 -4.64
C ILE A 119 19.51 -11.71 -4.08
N ALA A 120 18.40 -12.04 -4.75
CA ALA A 120 17.50 -13.09 -4.30
C ALA A 120 18.11 -14.50 -4.45
N MET A 121 18.84 -14.77 -5.53
CA MET A 121 19.49 -16.07 -5.75
C MET A 121 20.63 -16.34 -4.76
N ASN A 122 21.35 -15.28 -4.33
CA ASN A 122 22.40 -15.37 -3.31
C ASN A 122 21.84 -15.37 -1.88
N ASP A 123 20.53 -15.26 -1.70
CA ASP A 123 19.90 -15.25 -0.39
C ASP A 123 19.81 -16.68 0.17
N ILE A 124 20.65 -16.93 1.18
CA ILE A 124 20.69 -18.20 1.89
C ILE A 124 19.60 -18.15 2.96
N PRO A 125 18.66 -19.11 3.00
CA PRO A 125 17.68 -19.19 4.08
C PRO A 125 18.43 -19.24 5.41
N SER A 126 18.10 -18.34 6.33
CA SER A 126 18.77 -18.33 7.62
C SER A 126 18.57 -19.69 8.30
N ASN A 127 19.68 -20.37 8.63
CA ASN A 127 19.66 -21.59 9.42
C ASN A 127 19.29 -21.16 10.85
N ASP A 128 17.99 -21.02 11.11
CA ASP A 128 17.43 -20.51 12.37
C ASP A 128 17.51 -21.55 13.52
N SER A 129 18.53 -22.42 13.54
CA SER A 129 18.86 -23.19 14.74
C SER A 129 19.42 -22.30 15.87
N LYS A 130 19.84 -21.06 15.55
CA LYS A 130 20.31 -20.06 16.52
C LYS A 130 19.22 -19.07 16.98
N ASP A 131 18.08 -18.98 16.29
CA ASP A 131 16.88 -18.26 16.76
C ASP A 131 16.00 -19.25 17.54
N LYS A 132 16.56 -19.91 18.57
CA LYS A 132 15.71 -20.59 19.56
C LYS A 132 14.86 -19.51 20.22
N SER A 133 13.59 -19.49 19.83
CA SER A 133 12.52 -18.65 20.32
C SER A 133 12.73 -18.25 21.77
N SER A 134 12.93 -16.95 22.03
CA SER A 134 12.43 -16.40 23.27
C SER A 134 10.91 -16.63 23.25
N SER A 135 10.46 -17.60 24.04
CA SER A 135 9.08 -18.06 24.16
C SER A 135 8.24 -17.02 24.90
N SER A 136 8.24 -15.78 24.41
CA SER A 136 7.26 -14.79 24.82
C SER A 136 5.88 -15.33 24.46
N GLY A 137 5.10 -15.72 25.47
CA GLY A 137 3.73 -16.23 25.37
C GLY A 137 2.72 -15.25 24.75
N ARG A 138 3.17 -14.11 24.19
CA ARG A 138 2.33 -13.14 23.52
C ARG A 138 1.72 -13.74 22.24
N LYS A 139 0.41 -13.59 22.08
CA LYS A 139 -0.29 -13.92 20.82
C LYS A 139 0.24 -13.03 19.70
N PRO A 140 0.40 -13.55 18.47
CA PRO A 140 0.77 -12.71 17.33
C PRO A 140 -0.32 -11.63 17.13
N LEU A 141 0.10 -10.40 16.85
CA LEU A 141 -0.82 -9.31 16.51
C LEU A 141 -1.58 -9.66 15.21
N ALA A 142 -2.84 -9.23 15.10
CA ALA A 142 -3.63 -9.44 13.88
C ALA A 142 -2.98 -8.71 12.68
N PRO A 143 -3.07 -9.26 11.44
CA PRO A 143 -2.48 -8.63 10.25
C PRO A 143 -2.90 -7.18 10.05
N ILE A 144 -4.19 -6.87 10.25
CA ILE A 144 -4.72 -5.51 10.16
C ILE A 144 -4.10 -4.55 11.19
N THR A 145 -3.76 -5.04 12.39
CA THR A 145 -3.12 -4.24 13.44
C THR A 145 -1.67 -3.94 13.07
N ILE A 146 -0.93 -4.93 12.55
CA ILE A 146 0.44 -4.75 12.08
C ILE A 146 0.45 -3.75 10.91
N PHE A 147 -0.47 -3.91 9.95
CA PHE A 147 -0.64 -2.98 8.85
C PHE A 147 -0.99 -1.56 9.35
N GLY A 148 -1.93 -1.41 10.27
CA GLY A 148 -2.31 -0.11 10.81
C GLY A 148 -1.17 0.62 11.52
N ILE A 149 -0.40 -0.07 12.35
CA ILE A 149 0.78 0.50 13.03
C ILE A 149 1.84 0.91 12.01
N ASP A 150 2.07 0.07 11.01
CA ASP A 150 3.02 0.33 9.93
C ASP A 150 2.66 1.59 9.13
N GLN A 151 1.42 1.70 8.66
CA GLN A 151 0.94 2.88 7.94
C GLN A 151 0.97 4.15 8.81
N PHE A 152 0.67 4.01 10.12
CA PHE A 152 0.76 5.11 11.06
C PHE A 152 2.20 5.62 11.22
N CYS A 153 3.18 4.74 11.41
CA CYS A 153 4.59 5.12 11.53
C CYS A 153 5.11 5.84 10.27
N HIS A 154 4.73 5.36 9.09
CA HIS A 154 5.09 6.01 7.83
C HIS A 154 4.43 7.39 7.70
N LEU A 155 3.11 7.50 7.93
CA LEU A 155 2.43 8.78 7.86
C LEU A 155 2.96 9.79 8.90
N PHE A 156 3.21 9.33 10.12
CA PHE A 156 3.80 10.15 11.18
C PHE A 156 5.18 10.69 10.77
N SER A 157 6.04 9.85 10.21
CA SER A 157 7.37 10.29 9.73
C SER A 157 7.27 11.27 8.56
N ILE A 158 6.30 11.10 7.65
CA ILE A 158 6.03 12.07 6.56
C ILE A 158 5.63 13.43 7.13
N VAL A 159 4.72 13.46 8.12
CA VAL A 159 4.29 14.69 8.78
C VAL A 159 5.47 15.34 9.50
N ALA A 160 6.25 14.57 10.27
CA ALA A 160 7.41 15.06 11.00
C ALA A 160 8.46 15.69 10.06
N ILE A 161 8.80 15.02 8.95
CA ILE A 161 9.73 15.58 7.95
C ILE A 161 9.14 16.80 7.24
N SER A 162 7.85 16.81 6.95
CA SER A 162 7.20 17.97 6.34
C SER A 162 7.23 19.20 7.25
N LEU A 163 7.09 19.01 8.57
CA LEU A 163 7.22 20.07 9.57
C LEU A 163 8.68 20.53 9.73
N LEU A 164 9.63 19.59 9.76
CA LEU A 164 11.06 19.89 9.79
C LEU A 164 11.48 20.71 8.56
N ALA A 165 11.03 20.28 7.37
CA ALA A 165 11.25 21.00 6.12
C ALA A 165 10.74 22.44 6.23
N ARG A 166 9.50 22.65 6.70
CA ARG A 166 8.93 23.98 6.89
C ARG A 166 9.81 24.87 7.79
N ASN A 167 10.41 24.31 8.84
CA ASN A 167 11.31 25.07 9.72
C ASN A 167 12.65 25.40 9.04
N ILE A 168 13.22 24.47 8.26
CA ILE A 168 14.50 24.68 7.55
C ILE A 168 14.37 25.72 6.44
N TYR A 169 13.27 25.68 5.68
CA TYR A 169 13.03 26.57 4.54
C TYR A 169 12.39 27.92 4.93
N GLY A 170 11.94 28.06 6.18
CA GLY A 170 11.11 29.20 6.62
C GLY A 170 9.76 29.28 5.89
N TYR A 171 9.03 30.38 6.09
CA TYR A 171 7.83 30.70 5.30
C TYR A 171 8.12 31.00 3.83
N SER A 172 9.40 31.12 3.44
CA SER A 172 9.90 31.33 2.07
C SER A 172 9.71 30.11 1.16
N PHE A 173 8.76 29.23 1.51
CA PHE A 173 8.34 28.13 0.66
C PHE A 173 7.63 28.71 -0.57
N ASN A 174 8.31 28.60 -1.72
CA ASN A 174 7.95 29.15 -3.03
C ASN A 174 6.44 29.41 -3.25
N PRO A 175 6.04 30.63 -3.67
CA PRO A 175 4.67 30.93 -4.09
C PRO A 175 4.18 30.02 -5.24
N GLU A 176 5.08 29.40 -5.99
CA GLU A 176 4.75 28.44 -7.06
C GLU A 176 4.18 27.10 -6.53
N LEU A 177 4.36 26.78 -5.24
CA LEU A 177 3.64 25.70 -4.55
C LEU A 177 2.27 26.13 -4.00
N SER A 178 1.92 27.40 -4.12
CA SER A 178 0.64 27.96 -3.67
C SER A 178 -0.37 28.18 -4.81
N GLY A 179 0.02 27.91 -6.06
CA GLY A 179 -0.91 27.90 -7.19
C GLY A 179 -2.02 26.90 -6.94
N TYR A 180 -3.25 27.40 -6.81
CA TYR A 180 -4.43 26.61 -6.47
C TYR A 180 -4.56 25.38 -7.38
N ASP A 181 -4.43 25.58 -8.70
CA ASP A 181 -4.58 24.52 -9.71
C ASP A 181 -3.58 23.37 -9.54
N PHE A 182 -2.32 23.65 -9.21
CA PHE A 182 -1.32 22.61 -9.01
C PHE A 182 -1.57 21.81 -7.72
N GLN A 183 -2.05 22.47 -6.67
CA GLN A 183 -2.47 21.76 -5.45
C GLN A 183 -3.68 20.87 -5.70
N VAL A 184 -4.67 21.35 -6.46
CA VAL A 184 -5.82 20.54 -6.87
C VAL A 184 -5.34 19.30 -7.64
N LEU A 185 -4.42 19.44 -8.58
CA LEU A 185 -3.86 18.31 -9.34
C LEU A 185 -3.19 17.27 -8.42
N LEU A 186 -2.39 17.70 -7.44
CA LEU A 186 -1.74 16.79 -6.49
C LEU A 186 -2.76 16.08 -5.59
N ARG A 187 -3.78 16.78 -5.11
CA ARG A 187 -4.87 16.21 -4.31
C ARG A 187 -5.68 15.19 -5.11
N MET A 188 -6.03 15.51 -6.36
CA MET A 188 -6.70 14.57 -7.26
C MET A 188 -5.86 13.32 -7.53
N THR A 189 -4.57 13.51 -7.80
CA THR A 189 -3.63 12.39 -8.00
C THR A 189 -3.58 11.51 -6.75
N LEU A 190 -3.45 12.10 -5.57
CA LEU A 190 -3.44 11.37 -4.31
C LEU A 190 -4.77 10.62 -4.08
N ALA A 191 -5.91 11.27 -4.28
CA ALA A 191 -7.23 10.66 -4.10
C ALA A 191 -7.40 9.43 -5.01
N ILE A 192 -7.04 9.54 -6.29
CA ILE A 192 -7.09 8.44 -7.26
C ILE A 192 -6.19 7.27 -6.83
N LEU A 193 -4.97 7.57 -6.35
CA LEU A 193 -4.04 6.54 -5.87
C LEU A 193 -4.56 5.84 -4.60
N LEU A 194 -5.18 6.56 -3.66
CA LEU A 194 -5.69 5.99 -2.42
C LEU A 194 -6.89 5.06 -2.65
N VAL A 195 -7.83 5.45 -3.52
CA VAL A 195 -9.00 4.60 -3.83
C VAL A 195 -8.66 3.39 -4.72
N GLY A 196 -7.43 3.29 -5.22
CA GLY A 196 -6.98 2.15 -6.01
C GLY A 196 -6.49 0.98 -5.16
N LYS A 197 -5.19 0.68 -5.26
CA LYS A 197 -4.56 -0.48 -4.60
C LYS A 197 -4.62 -0.43 -3.06
N PRO A 198 -4.32 0.70 -2.38
CA PRO A 198 -4.39 0.77 -0.92
C PRO A 198 -5.79 0.42 -0.39
N ALA A 199 -6.85 0.97 -1.01
CA ALA A 199 -8.22 0.62 -0.67
C ALA A 199 -8.53 -0.87 -0.89
N ASN A 200 -8.06 -1.48 -1.99
CA ASN A 200 -8.25 -2.92 -2.22
C ASN A 200 -7.63 -3.76 -1.08
N VAL A 201 -6.39 -3.47 -0.70
CA VAL A 201 -5.69 -4.17 0.38
C VAL A 201 -6.45 -4.02 1.70
N LEU A 202 -6.85 -2.79 2.03
CA LEU A 202 -7.58 -2.50 3.27
C LEU A 202 -8.94 -3.22 3.30
N ILE A 203 -9.71 -3.19 2.21
CA ILE A 203 -11.00 -3.86 2.12
C ILE A 203 -10.82 -5.35 2.35
N VAL A 204 -9.88 -5.99 1.64
CA VAL A 204 -9.60 -7.43 1.82
C VAL A 204 -9.28 -7.74 3.28
N MET A 205 -8.38 -6.98 3.91
CA MET A 205 -8.02 -7.20 5.32
C MET A 205 -9.21 -7.02 6.29
N LEU A 206 -10.12 -6.07 6.01
CA LEU A 206 -11.29 -5.83 6.84
C LEU A 206 -12.39 -6.88 6.63
N THR A 207 -12.52 -7.41 5.42
CA THR A 207 -13.61 -8.31 5.04
C THR A 207 -13.23 -9.79 5.04
N GLU A 208 -11.94 -10.14 5.14
CA GLU A 208 -11.45 -11.53 5.08
C GLU A 208 -12.18 -12.49 6.05
N ARG A 209 -12.51 -12.02 7.26
CA ARG A 209 -13.22 -12.83 8.26
C ARG A 209 -14.67 -13.18 7.87
N PHE A 210 -15.24 -12.42 6.94
CA PHE A 210 -16.61 -12.59 6.46
C PHE A 210 -16.66 -13.30 5.11
N ASP A 211 -15.52 -13.51 4.45
CA ASP A 211 -15.46 -14.17 3.15
C ASP A 211 -16.01 -15.60 3.30
N PRO A 212 -17.14 -15.93 2.64
CA PRO A 212 -17.65 -17.29 2.64
C PRO A 212 -16.65 -18.13 1.86
N LYS A 213 -15.73 -18.79 2.58
CA LYS A 213 -14.77 -19.72 1.98
C LYS A 213 -15.52 -20.84 1.25
N THR A 214 -15.85 -20.63 -0.01
CA THR A 214 -16.51 -21.62 -0.83
C THR A 214 -15.46 -22.57 -1.40
N THR A 215 -15.64 -23.87 -1.19
CA THR A 215 -14.84 -24.94 -1.81
C THR A 215 -15.04 -25.03 -3.33
N LYS A 216 -16.00 -24.30 -3.89
CA LYS A 216 -16.20 -24.18 -5.34
C LYS A 216 -15.20 -23.19 -5.91
N ILE A 217 -14.47 -23.62 -6.94
CA ILE A 217 -13.65 -22.75 -7.78
C ILE A 217 -14.61 -21.75 -8.42
N ASP A 218 -14.51 -20.47 -8.06
CA ASP A 218 -15.27 -19.41 -8.73
C ASP A 218 -14.85 -19.40 -10.21
N GLU A 219 -15.79 -19.64 -11.13
CA GLU A 219 -15.59 -19.64 -12.59
C GLU A 219 -15.24 -18.25 -13.19
N GLY A 220 -15.01 -17.26 -12.33
CA GLY A 220 -14.74 -15.88 -12.74
C GLY A 220 -13.30 -15.66 -13.22
N LEU A 221 -13.11 -14.57 -13.96
CA LEU A 221 -11.77 -14.13 -14.36
C LEU A 221 -10.91 -13.79 -13.13
N ALA A 222 -9.70 -14.34 -13.08
CA ALA A 222 -8.75 -14.07 -12.01
C ALA A 222 -8.52 -12.55 -11.83
N GLY A 223 -8.72 -12.07 -10.60
CA GLY A 223 -8.54 -10.65 -10.24
C GLY A 223 -9.63 -9.69 -10.73
N ALA A 224 -10.69 -10.18 -11.39
CA ALA A 224 -11.78 -9.32 -11.88
C ALA A 224 -12.50 -8.56 -10.76
N GLY A 225 -12.69 -9.19 -9.60
CA GLY A 225 -13.32 -8.54 -8.44
C GLY A 225 -12.57 -7.30 -7.95
N ALA A 226 -11.24 -7.38 -7.83
CA ALA A 226 -10.42 -6.24 -7.43
C ALA A 226 -10.44 -5.09 -8.46
N ARG A 227 -10.45 -5.45 -9.76
CA ARG A 227 -10.57 -4.46 -10.85
C ARG A 227 -11.94 -3.79 -10.88
N MET A 228 -13.02 -4.57 -10.75
CA MET A 228 -14.39 -4.06 -10.64
C MET A 228 -14.53 -3.09 -9.46
N GLY A 229 -14.07 -3.49 -8.27
CA GLY A 229 -14.10 -2.61 -7.09
C GLY A 229 -13.32 -1.31 -7.28
N THR A 230 -12.20 -1.35 -8.00
CA THR A 230 -11.42 -0.15 -8.33
C THR A 230 -12.20 0.79 -9.26
N LEU A 231 -12.82 0.25 -10.31
CA LEU A 231 -13.65 1.02 -11.24
C LEU A 231 -14.85 1.67 -10.53
N GLU A 232 -15.56 0.92 -9.68
CA GLU A 232 -16.68 1.44 -8.90
C GLU A 232 -16.27 2.64 -8.03
N ARG A 233 -15.12 2.56 -7.36
CA ARG A 233 -14.62 3.65 -6.52
C ARG A 233 -14.17 4.86 -7.34
N LEU A 234 -13.52 4.65 -8.49
CA LEU A 234 -13.15 5.75 -9.39
C LEU A 234 -14.38 6.46 -9.95
N LEU A 235 -15.41 5.71 -10.38
CA LEU A 235 -16.68 6.29 -10.81
C LEU A 235 -17.38 7.03 -9.67
N SER A 236 -17.39 6.47 -8.47
CA SER A 236 -17.99 7.11 -7.30
C SER A 236 -17.27 8.42 -6.95
N LEU A 237 -15.93 8.44 -6.98
CA LEU A 237 -15.12 9.63 -6.75
C LEU A 237 -15.39 10.70 -7.81
N LEU A 238 -15.52 10.29 -9.08
CA LEU A 238 -15.89 11.19 -10.18
C LEU A 238 -17.26 11.81 -9.95
N PHE A 239 -18.28 11.01 -9.63
CA PHE A 239 -19.63 11.50 -9.37
C PHE A 239 -19.70 12.45 -8.17
N LEU A 240 -19.00 12.14 -7.07
CA LEU A 240 -18.89 13.06 -5.93
C LEU A 240 -18.24 14.39 -6.33
N SER A 241 -17.17 14.34 -7.13
CA SER A 241 -16.46 15.53 -7.59
C SER A 241 -17.31 16.42 -8.52
N GLN A 242 -18.35 15.87 -9.14
CA GLN A 242 -19.31 16.60 -9.97
C GLN A 242 -20.62 16.94 -9.23
N ASN A 243 -20.71 16.68 -7.92
CA ASN A 243 -21.96 16.78 -7.14
C ASN A 243 -23.13 15.93 -7.69
N LEU A 244 -22.83 14.87 -8.46
CA LEU A 244 -23.80 13.96 -9.09
C LEU A 244 -24.00 12.71 -8.24
N VAL A 245 -24.51 12.87 -7.02
CA VAL A 245 -24.68 11.76 -6.05
C VAL A 245 -25.57 10.64 -6.62
N SER A 246 -26.53 10.97 -7.49
CA SER A 246 -27.38 9.98 -8.18
C SER A 246 -26.59 8.99 -9.05
N GLY A 247 -25.45 9.41 -9.63
CA GLY A 247 -24.58 8.53 -10.41
C GLY A 247 -23.99 7.38 -9.58
N ILE A 248 -23.74 7.60 -8.29
CA ILE A 248 -23.28 6.57 -7.36
C ILE A 248 -24.37 5.50 -7.19
N ALA A 249 -25.64 5.92 -7.03
CA ALA A 249 -26.75 4.96 -6.92
C ALA A 249 -26.87 4.07 -8.16
N VAL A 250 -26.62 4.61 -9.36
CA VAL A 250 -26.60 3.84 -10.62
C VAL A 250 -25.51 2.77 -10.60
N VAL A 251 -24.27 3.13 -10.25
CA VAL A 251 -23.13 2.19 -10.19
C VAL A 251 -23.43 1.01 -9.26
N PHE A 252 -23.98 1.29 -8.08
CA PHE A 252 -24.26 0.26 -7.08
C PHE A 252 -25.48 -0.58 -7.44
N THR A 253 -26.47 0.00 -8.12
CA THR A 253 -27.60 -0.74 -8.68
C THR A 253 -27.13 -1.74 -9.74
N LEU A 254 -26.30 -1.30 -10.68
CA LEU A 254 -25.73 -2.18 -11.72
C LEU A 254 -24.90 -3.31 -11.10
N LYS A 255 -24.11 -3.01 -10.05
CA LYS A 255 -23.36 -4.01 -9.29
C LYS A 255 -24.27 -5.06 -8.66
N GLY A 256 -25.36 -4.62 -8.03
CA GLY A 256 -26.36 -5.50 -7.42
C GLY A 256 -27.02 -6.40 -8.44
N ILE A 257 -27.44 -5.85 -9.58
CA ILE A 257 -28.07 -6.61 -10.68
C ILE A 257 -27.12 -7.70 -11.21
N ALA A 258 -25.85 -7.36 -11.46
CA ALA A 258 -24.86 -8.30 -11.99
C ALA A 258 -24.58 -9.49 -11.05
N ARG A 259 -24.90 -9.38 -9.76
CA ARG A 259 -24.69 -10.42 -8.75
C ARG A 259 -25.98 -10.95 -8.12
N TYR A 260 -27.15 -10.51 -8.61
CA TYR A 260 -28.45 -10.76 -7.98
C TYR A 260 -28.69 -12.23 -7.67
N LYS A 261 -28.49 -13.12 -8.65
CA LYS A 261 -28.71 -14.57 -8.47
C LYS A 261 -27.91 -15.15 -7.30
N LYS A 262 -26.61 -14.82 -7.20
CA LYS A 262 -25.73 -15.33 -6.13
C LYS A 262 -26.09 -14.70 -4.77
N ILE A 263 -26.48 -13.43 -4.76
CA ILE A 263 -26.97 -12.73 -3.56
C ILE A 263 -28.28 -13.34 -3.06
N SER A 264 -29.21 -13.72 -3.95
CA SER A 264 -30.50 -14.31 -3.54
C SER A 264 -30.38 -15.76 -3.07
N GLU A 265 -29.39 -16.51 -3.57
CA GLU A 265 -29.23 -17.94 -3.28
C GLU A 265 -28.32 -18.22 -2.07
N ASP A 266 -27.39 -17.31 -1.73
CA ASP A 266 -26.43 -17.49 -0.65
C ASP A 266 -26.41 -16.28 0.30
N ALA A 267 -27.02 -16.46 1.48
CA ALA A 267 -27.11 -15.42 2.51
C ALA A 267 -25.73 -14.96 3.02
N LYS A 268 -24.76 -15.87 3.17
CA LYS A 268 -23.40 -15.50 3.64
C LYS A 268 -22.69 -14.67 2.57
N PHE A 269 -22.85 -15.05 1.31
CA PHE A 269 -22.34 -14.25 0.20
C PHE A 269 -23.01 -12.86 0.14
N ALA A 270 -24.32 -12.78 0.38
CA ALA A 270 -25.04 -11.52 0.42
C ALA A 270 -24.49 -10.59 1.52
N GLU A 271 -24.30 -11.08 2.74
CA GLU A 271 -23.72 -10.30 3.85
C GLU A 271 -22.31 -9.82 3.52
N TYR A 272 -21.44 -10.72 3.04
CA TYR A 272 -20.09 -10.40 2.61
C TYR A 272 -20.06 -9.33 1.51
N PHE A 273 -20.92 -9.48 0.49
CA PHE A 273 -21.05 -8.56 -0.62
C PHE A 273 -21.48 -7.16 -0.17
N VAL A 274 -22.46 -7.07 0.74
CA VAL A 274 -22.95 -5.81 1.30
C VAL A 274 -21.89 -5.13 2.16
N ILE A 275 -21.24 -5.87 3.07
CA ILE A 275 -20.16 -5.33 3.93
C ILE A 275 -19.02 -4.77 3.07
N GLY A 276 -18.56 -5.52 2.06
CA GLY A 276 -17.50 -5.06 1.16
C GLY A 276 -17.92 -3.82 0.36
N THR A 277 -19.16 -3.78 -0.10
CA THR A 277 -19.71 -2.66 -0.89
C THR A 277 -19.82 -1.38 -0.05
N PHE A 278 -20.35 -1.44 1.17
CA PHE A 278 -20.42 -0.29 2.07
C PHE A 278 -19.05 0.17 2.57
N THR A 279 -18.14 -0.77 2.87
CA THR A 279 -16.75 -0.43 3.24
C THR A 279 -16.06 0.32 2.10
N SER A 280 -16.22 -0.15 0.86
CA SER A 280 -15.66 0.48 -0.33
C SER A 280 -16.21 1.91 -0.52
N LEU A 281 -17.51 2.10 -0.35
CA LEU A 281 -18.15 3.42 -0.44
C LEU A 281 -17.66 4.37 0.67
N LEU A 282 -17.58 3.89 1.91
CA LEU A 282 -17.08 4.66 3.05
C LEU A 282 -15.64 5.16 2.82
N ILE A 283 -14.77 4.31 2.27
CA ILE A 283 -13.40 4.71 1.92
C ILE A 283 -13.40 5.84 0.91
N VAL A 284 -14.24 5.78 -0.14
CA VAL A 284 -14.34 6.86 -1.13
C VAL A 284 -14.78 8.17 -0.48
N PHE A 285 -15.79 8.14 0.41
CA PHE A 285 -16.24 9.33 1.13
C PHE A 285 -15.15 9.92 2.02
N ILE A 286 -14.42 9.10 2.78
CA ILE A 286 -13.31 9.56 3.62
C ILE A 286 -12.21 10.18 2.75
N VAL A 287 -11.82 9.52 1.66
CA VAL A 287 -10.80 10.07 0.76
C VAL A 287 -11.28 11.40 0.15
N TYR A 288 -12.53 11.49 -0.29
CA TYR A 288 -13.09 12.74 -0.81
C TYR A 288 -13.03 13.85 0.24
N LEU A 289 -13.61 13.65 1.44
CA LEU A 289 -13.71 14.68 2.47
C LEU A 289 -12.37 15.20 3.01
N PHE A 290 -11.35 14.34 3.11
CA PHE A 290 -10.08 14.72 3.71
C PHE A 290 -9.00 15.10 2.70
N ILE A 291 -9.17 14.77 1.41
CA ILE A 291 -8.15 15.02 0.38
C ILE A 291 -8.61 16.05 -0.66
N LEU A 292 -9.88 16.00 -1.11
CA LEU A 292 -10.43 16.86 -2.16
C LEU A 292 -11.20 18.03 -1.54
#